data_AF-A0A928SJX2-F1
#
_entry.id   AF-A0A928SJX2-F1
#
_cell.length_a   1.000
_cell.length_b   1.000
_cell.length_c   1.000
_cell.angle_alpha   90.00
_cell.angle_beta   90.00
_cell.angle_gamma   90.00
#
_symmetry.space_group_name_H-M   'P 1'
#
loop_
_entity.id
_entity.type
_entity.pdbx_description
1 polymer ?
#
loop_
_entity_poly.entity_id
_entity_poly.type
_entity_poly.pdbx_seq_one_letter_code
_entity_poly.pdbx_strand_id
1 'polypeptide(L)'
;MDPLLRVFNLSKRFGTLTALHQVGFDVYPGEVVGLAGRSGAGKSVLAMLLAGLDAPDMGDIYFAEQRLTWPFQARRIGLEVIHQRPNLAENLSITSNIFLGNEMGWPKVISWLKTPNERRMDQEANRILTGLGVRFNSLEEKVSNLSSEQRQLVAIARAIACPARLIVADEPTGLLSYSFQQQFLSLIQSWQQQGISVIFGSKNLEHLFAVADRILALREGRLVVNCRTDETSREEIVAALVGTTDRRQLTPAIWALDSYYQAREQAEKLRHQQTLLEQNLAAQDTLNQQLIDQLAEQVRALDQANFALQHAQRRLLTEREQERKHLARELHDQVIQDLLSVNYQLEEIEEEANGVSLPLKDDLLDTRERIRTLIDDLRRICGDLRPPTIDSLGLGAALQSYTQDWEARTDIKVRLDLSPNLGRLPETLELSIFRIVQEGLSNVRKHAHASSVKVSLKHTSPRMVMISMSDNGQGLTSGFDLSTLAAKGHYGLLGISERVALLGGRLKLQNQPDGGLRLEVEIPHPRVDMTMKFDG
;
A
#
# COMPACT_ATOMS: atom_id res chain seq x y z
N MET A 1 18.80 -62.95 13.53
CA MET A 1 17.45 -62.51 13.13
C MET A 1 17.21 -63.01 11.72
N ASP A 2 16.02 -63.51 11.44
CA ASP A 2 15.65 -63.93 10.09
C ASP A 2 15.29 -62.72 9.21
N PRO A 3 15.58 -62.76 7.90
CA PRO A 3 15.31 -61.63 7.02
C PRO A 3 13.80 -61.47 6.77
N LEU A 4 13.35 -60.22 6.72
CA LEU A 4 11.98 -59.88 6.33
C LEU A 4 11.75 -60.13 4.84
N LEU A 5 12.72 -59.78 3.99
CA LEU A 5 12.71 -60.05 2.56
C LEU A 5 13.98 -60.79 2.19
N ARG A 6 13.85 -61.87 1.40
CA ARG A 6 14.98 -62.57 0.80
C ARG A 6 14.76 -62.70 -0.69
N VAL A 7 15.69 -62.16 -1.47
CA VAL A 7 15.74 -62.25 -2.92
C VAL A 7 16.83 -63.22 -3.30
N PHE A 8 16.49 -64.27 -4.06
CA PHE A 8 17.41 -65.35 -4.39
C PHE A 8 17.56 -65.51 -5.91
N ASN A 9 18.75 -65.23 -6.44
CA ASN A 9 19.14 -65.42 -7.84
C ASN A 9 18.16 -64.86 -8.88
N LEU A 10 17.54 -63.72 -8.56
CA LEU A 10 16.50 -63.09 -9.35
C LEU A 10 17.04 -62.62 -10.71
N SER A 11 16.40 -63.06 -11.79
CA SER A 11 16.74 -62.67 -13.17
C SER A 11 15.49 -62.28 -13.95
N LYS A 12 15.62 -61.27 -14.82
CA LYS A 12 14.54 -60.79 -15.68
C LYS A 12 15.07 -60.26 -17.00
N ARG A 13 14.43 -60.66 -18.08
CA ARG A 13 14.74 -60.32 -19.46
C ARG A 13 13.50 -59.74 -20.16
N PHE A 14 13.74 -58.79 -21.05
CA PHE A 14 12.73 -58.25 -21.96
C PHE A 14 13.26 -58.40 -23.38
N GLY A 15 12.82 -59.46 -24.07
CA GLY A 15 13.38 -59.85 -25.36
C GLY A 15 14.87 -60.18 -25.25
N THR A 16 15.72 -59.43 -25.96
CA THR A 16 17.18 -59.58 -25.91
C THR A 16 17.84 -58.85 -24.73
N LEU A 17 17.16 -57.89 -24.11
CA LEU A 17 17.69 -57.09 -23.01
C LEU A 17 17.61 -57.86 -21.69
N THR A 18 18.75 -58.11 -21.05
CA THR A 18 18.80 -58.65 -19.69
C THR A 18 18.74 -57.49 -18.71
N ALA A 19 17.61 -57.32 -18.03
CA ALA A 19 17.39 -56.22 -17.09
C ALA A 19 17.89 -56.53 -15.68
N LEU A 20 17.80 -57.79 -15.25
CA LEU A 20 18.39 -58.30 -14.02
C LEU A 20 19.01 -59.68 -14.27
N HIS A 21 20.15 -59.95 -13.65
CA HIS A 21 20.88 -61.20 -13.81
C HIS A 21 21.41 -61.68 -12.45
N GLN A 22 20.79 -62.74 -11.92
CA GLN A 22 21.18 -63.43 -10.69
C GLN A 22 21.37 -62.48 -9.49
N VAL A 23 20.45 -61.53 -9.31
CA VAL A 23 20.47 -60.61 -8.17
C VAL A 23 19.98 -61.33 -6.92
N GLY A 24 20.77 -61.28 -5.84
CA GLY A 24 20.39 -61.86 -4.56
C GLY A 24 20.82 -60.98 -3.39
N PHE A 25 19.90 -60.76 -2.45
CA PHE A 25 20.13 -60.00 -1.22
C PHE A 25 19.01 -60.26 -0.21
N ASP A 26 19.28 -59.93 1.04
CA ASP A 26 18.31 -59.99 2.14
C ASP A 26 18.03 -58.58 2.68
N VAL A 27 16.86 -58.36 3.27
CA VAL A 27 16.51 -57.15 4.05
C VAL A 27 15.98 -57.59 5.40
N TYR A 28 16.53 -57.03 6.48
CA TYR A 28 16.15 -57.36 7.85
C TYR A 28 15.03 -56.42 8.38
N PRO A 29 14.25 -56.85 9.39
CA PRO A 29 13.25 -56.00 10.02
C PRO A 29 13.85 -54.67 10.54
N GLY A 30 13.24 -53.54 10.19
CA GLY A 30 13.71 -52.21 10.58
C GLY A 30 14.98 -51.73 9.89
N GLU A 31 15.51 -52.45 8.89
CA GLU A 31 16.69 -52.06 8.12
C GLU A 31 16.32 -51.12 6.96
N VAL A 32 17.14 -50.08 6.74
CA VAL A 32 17.12 -49.25 5.54
C VAL A 32 18.23 -49.68 4.58
N VAL A 33 17.84 -50.20 3.43
CA VAL A 33 18.74 -50.63 2.37
C VAL A 33 18.71 -49.62 1.21
N GLY A 34 19.82 -48.95 0.98
CA GLY A 34 20.02 -48.03 -0.14
C GLY A 34 20.32 -48.79 -1.43
N LEU A 35 19.63 -48.46 -2.53
CA LEU A 35 19.85 -49.05 -3.84
C LEU A 35 20.50 -48.04 -4.78
N ALA A 36 21.82 -48.16 -4.95
CA ALA A 36 22.63 -47.35 -5.85
C ALA A 36 22.68 -47.96 -7.27
N GLY A 37 22.76 -47.12 -8.29
CA GLY A 37 22.87 -47.59 -9.68
C GLY A 37 22.64 -46.48 -10.69
N ARG A 38 23.36 -46.54 -11.82
CA ARG A 38 23.13 -45.63 -12.96
C ARG A 38 21.74 -45.81 -13.56
N SER A 39 21.32 -44.87 -14.41
CA SER A 39 20.11 -45.06 -15.24
C SER A 39 20.25 -46.34 -16.06
N GLY A 40 19.21 -47.18 -16.07
CA GLY A 40 19.24 -48.47 -16.76
C GLY A 40 19.92 -49.62 -16.01
N ALA A 41 20.38 -49.43 -14.77
CA ALA A 41 21.02 -50.50 -13.99
C ALA A 41 20.08 -51.62 -13.50
N GLY A 42 18.76 -51.49 -13.68
CA GLY A 42 17.76 -52.47 -13.27
C GLY A 42 16.99 -52.14 -11.97
N LYS A 43 17.24 -50.98 -11.34
CA LYS A 43 16.57 -50.57 -10.07
C LYS A 43 15.04 -50.59 -10.15
N SER A 44 14.47 -49.93 -11.15
CA SER A 44 13.02 -49.89 -11.35
C SER A 44 12.43 -51.24 -11.73
N VAL A 45 13.20 -52.10 -12.41
CA VAL A 45 12.79 -53.48 -12.71
C VAL A 45 12.74 -54.29 -11.42
N LEU A 46 13.75 -54.16 -10.55
CA LEU A 46 13.73 -54.80 -9.23
C LEU A 46 12.53 -54.34 -8.40
N ALA A 47 12.26 -53.03 -8.35
CA ALA A 47 11.10 -52.48 -7.65
C ALA A 47 9.77 -53.00 -8.23
N MET A 48 9.66 -53.13 -9.56
CA MET A 48 8.49 -53.68 -10.25
C MET A 48 8.26 -55.16 -9.89
N LEU A 49 9.31 -55.97 -9.83
CA LEU A 49 9.21 -57.36 -9.38
C LEU A 49 8.79 -57.39 -7.89
N LEU A 50 9.42 -56.62 -7.02
CA LEU A 50 9.04 -56.55 -5.60
C LEU A 50 7.59 -56.08 -5.39
N ALA A 51 7.05 -55.27 -6.30
CA ALA A 51 5.66 -54.82 -6.29
C ALA A 51 4.66 -55.92 -6.69
N GLY A 52 5.11 -57.06 -7.23
CA GLY A 52 4.24 -58.12 -7.73
C GLY A 52 3.67 -57.86 -9.13
N LEU A 53 4.19 -56.86 -9.85
CA LEU A 53 3.62 -56.40 -11.13
C LEU A 53 4.01 -57.28 -12.33
N ASP A 54 5.11 -58.00 -12.23
CA ASP A 54 5.61 -58.92 -13.27
C ASP A 54 6.46 -60.02 -12.63
N ALA A 55 6.46 -61.23 -13.19
CA ALA A 55 7.21 -62.37 -12.65
C ALA A 55 8.67 -62.37 -13.12
N PRO A 56 9.63 -62.84 -12.31
CA PRO A 56 11.00 -63.09 -12.76
C PRO A 56 11.04 -64.29 -13.71
N ASP A 57 12.06 -64.33 -14.57
CA ASP A 57 12.31 -65.51 -15.41
C ASP A 57 12.98 -66.64 -14.61
N MET A 58 13.77 -66.27 -13.61
CA MET A 58 14.49 -67.18 -12.71
C MET A 58 14.63 -66.58 -11.32
N GLY A 59 14.76 -67.44 -10.32
CA GLY A 59 14.95 -67.04 -8.94
C GLY A 59 13.64 -66.89 -8.17
N ASP A 60 13.77 -66.63 -6.87
CA ASP A 60 12.66 -66.63 -5.93
C ASP A 60 12.72 -65.42 -5.00
N ILE A 61 11.54 -64.98 -4.56
CA ILE A 61 11.39 -63.94 -3.55
C ILE A 61 10.64 -64.55 -2.37
N TYR A 62 11.18 -64.36 -1.17
CA TYR A 62 10.56 -64.76 0.07
C TYR A 62 10.27 -63.51 0.90
N PHE A 63 9.08 -63.45 1.49
CA PHE A 63 8.68 -62.39 2.40
C PHE A 63 8.18 -63.00 3.71
N ALA A 64 8.79 -62.63 4.82
CA ALA A 64 8.55 -63.24 6.14
C ALA A 64 8.57 -64.79 6.05
N GLU A 65 9.66 -65.33 5.48
CA GLU A 65 9.91 -66.77 5.25
C GLU A 65 8.99 -67.48 4.25
N GLN A 66 7.94 -66.82 3.76
CA GLN A 66 7.03 -67.39 2.77
C GLN A 66 7.49 -67.08 1.36
N ARG A 67 7.62 -68.11 0.52
CA ARG A 67 7.89 -67.95 -0.91
C ARG A 67 6.70 -67.25 -1.59
N LEU A 68 6.96 -66.16 -2.30
CA LEU A 68 5.93 -65.45 -3.05
C LEU A 68 5.60 -66.20 -4.35
N THR A 69 4.32 -66.45 -4.56
CA THR A 69 3.78 -67.05 -5.78
C THR A 69 3.21 -65.99 -6.70
N TRP A 70 3.52 -66.07 -8.00
CA TRP A 70 3.16 -65.03 -8.96
C TRP A 70 1.81 -65.28 -9.65
N PRO A 71 1.04 -64.22 -9.93
CA PRO A 71 1.21 -62.84 -9.44
C PRO A 71 0.79 -62.71 -7.97
N PHE A 72 1.43 -61.81 -7.22
CA PHE A 72 1.03 -61.46 -5.85
C PHE A 72 0.66 -59.98 -5.75
N GLN A 73 -0.05 -59.62 -4.69
CA GLN A 73 -0.37 -58.22 -4.39
C GLN A 73 0.48 -57.77 -3.19
N ALA A 74 1.50 -56.95 -3.46
CA ALA A 74 2.42 -56.43 -2.45
C ALA A 74 1.71 -55.88 -1.20
N ARG A 75 0.65 -55.08 -1.40
CA ARG A 75 -0.12 -54.49 -0.29
C ARG A 75 -0.73 -55.52 0.66
N ARG A 76 -1.21 -56.65 0.14
CA ARG A 76 -1.86 -57.69 0.96
C ARG A 76 -0.90 -58.40 1.90
N ILE A 77 0.40 -58.39 1.58
CA ILE A 77 1.46 -58.95 2.43
C ILE A 77 2.16 -57.88 3.27
N GLY A 78 1.73 -56.61 3.22
CA GLY A 78 2.32 -55.51 3.96
C GLY A 78 3.58 -54.92 3.30
N LEU A 79 3.67 -55.00 1.97
CA LEU A 79 4.70 -54.32 1.17
C LEU A 79 4.05 -53.17 0.38
N GLU A 80 4.56 -51.96 0.53
CA GLU A 80 4.11 -50.78 -0.24
C GLU A 80 5.23 -50.27 -1.16
N VAL A 81 4.85 -49.80 -2.35
CA VAL A 81 5.82 -49.31 -3.35
C VAL A 81 5.52 -47.87 -3.74
N ILE A 82 6.55 -47.02 -3.63
CA ILE A 82 6.56 -45.65 -4.14
C ILE A 82 7.35 -45.66 -5.43
N HIS A 83 6.65 -45.54 -6.57
CA HIS A 83 7.28 -45.57 -7.89
C HIS A 83 7.92 -44.21 -8.25
N GLN A 84 8.93 -44.24 -9.11
CA GLN A 84 9.59 -43.04 -9.67
C GLN A 84 8.60 -42.11 -10.37
N ARG A 85 7.62 -42.71 -11.07
CA ARG A 85 6.48 -41.99 -11.63
C ARG A 85 5.24 -42.39 -10.83
N PRO A 86 4.56 -41.44 -10.18
CA PRO A 86 3.46 -41.76 -9.29
C PRO A 86 2.27 -42.32 -10.08
N ASN A 87 1.94 -43.58 -9.83
CA ASN A 87 0.75 -44.23 -10.39
C ASN A 87 -0.48 -43.86 -9.54
N LEU A 88 -1.15 -42.78 -9.93
CA LEU A 88 -2.32 -42.22 -9.28
C LEU A 88 -3.51 -42.23 -10.25
N ALA A 89 -4.72 -42.38 -9.72
CA ALA A 89 -5.94 -42.30 -10.49
C ALA A 89 -6.27 -40.83 -10.80
N GLU A 90 -6.04 -40.43 -12.05
CA GLU A 90 -6.14 -39.04 -12.53
C GLU A 90 -7.46 -38.35 -12.19
N ASN A 91 -8.56 -39.10 -12.29
CA ASN A 91 -9.92 -38.58 -12.12
C ASN A 91 -10.41 -38.59 -10.67
N LEU A 92 -9.64 -39.16 -9.74
CA LEU A 92 -9.99 -39.22 -8.32
C LEU A 92 -9.36 -38.04 -7.57
N SER A 93 -9.97 -37.69 -6.45
CA SER A 93 -9.48 -36.65 -5.55
C SER A 93 -8.14 -37.03 -4.90
N ILE A 94 -7.46 -36.05 -4.30
CA ILE A 94 -6.26 -36.27 -3.49
C ILE A 94 -6.56 -37.28 -2.37
N THR A 95 -7.60 -37.06 -1.57
CA THR A 95 -7.98 -37.97 -0.48
C THR A 95 -8.27 -39.37 -1.00
N SER A 96 -9.07 -39.49 -2.07
CA SER A 96 -9.39 -40.78 -2.66
C SER A 96 -8.14 -41.53 -3.11
N ASN A 97 -7.14 -40.83 -3.66
CA ASN A 97 -5.87 -41.45 -4.05
C ASN A 97 -5.03 -41.90 -2.86
N ILE A 98 -4.97 -41.12 -1.78
CA ILE A 98 -4.21 -41.44 -0.56
C ILE A 98 -4.74 -42.72 0.09
N PHE A 99 -6.05 -42.92 0.12
CA PHE A 99 -6.66 -44.09 0.75
C PHE A 99 -7.13 -45.16 -0.23
N LEU A 100 -6.76 -45.08 -1.51
CA LEU A 100 -7.23 -46.01 -2.53
C LEU A 100 -6.81 -47.45 -2.17
N GLY A 101 -7.79 -48.31 -1.88
CA GLY A 101 -7.60 -49.69 -1.43
C GLY A 101 -7.34 -49.85 0.08
N ASN A 102 -7.43 -48.77 0.85
CA ASN A 102 -7.35 -48.74 2.32
C ASN A 102 -8.31 -47.67 2.90
N GLU A 103 -9.54 -47.62 2.37
CA GLU A 103 -10.53 -46.59 2.72
C GLU A 103 -10.93 -46.69 4.21
N MET A 104 -11.01 -45.55 4.89
CA MET A 104 -11.32 -45.49 6.32
C MET A 104 -12.83 -45.36 6.58
N GLY A 105 -13.39 -46.20 7.47
CA GLY A 105 -14.72 -46.01 8.08
C GLY A 105 -15.69 -47.21 7.99
N TRP A 106 -16.30 -47.63 9.13
CA TRP A 106 -17.42 -48.60 9.27
C TRP A 106 -18.20 -48.50 10.62
N PRO A 107 -19.52 -48.86 10.68
CA PRO A 107 -20.01 -50.19 11.19
C PRO A 107 -21.13 -50.88 10.34
N LYS A 108 -21.11 -52.20 10.07
CA LYS A 108 -21.58 -53.41 10.84
C LYS A 108 -23.10 -53.74 10.81
N VAL A 109 -23.71 -54.04 9.66
CA VAL A 109 -24.89 -54.96 9.61
C VAL A 109 -24.93 -55.73 8.29
N ILE A 110 -24.49 -55.10 7.22
CA ILE A 110 -24.65 -55.62 5.87
C ILE A 110 -23.28 -55.69 5.20
N SER A 111 -22.73 -56.89 5.09
CA SER A 111 -21.39 -57.18 4.56
C SER A 111 -21.16 -56.73 3.10
N TRP A 112 -22.18 -56.19 2.42
CA TRP A 112 -22.13 -55.77 1.01
C TRP A 112 -22.15 -54.26 0.75
N LEU A 113 -22.36 -53.39 1.76
CA LEU A 113 -22.31 -51.93 1.60
C LEU A 113 -21.13 -51.33 2.38
N LYS A 114 -19.96 -51.29 1.74
CA LYS A 114 -18.78 -50.56 2.24
C LYS A 114 -18.94 -49.08 1.85
N THR A 115 -19.27 -48.19 2.78
CA THR A 115 -19.22 -46.75 2.53
C THR A 115 -18.03 -46.13 3.24
N PRO A 116 -17.05 -45.57 2.51
CA PRO A 116 -15.95 -44.80 3.08
C PRO A 116 -16.46 -43.63 3.92
N ASN A 117 -15.78 -43.34 5.03
CA ASN A 117 -16.02 -42.13 5.81
C ASN A 117 -15.10 -41.02 5.32
N GLU A 118 -15.58 -40.29 4.30
CA GLU A 118 -14.83 -39.22 3.63
C GLU A 118 -14.30 -38.18 4.61
N ARG A 119 -15.10 -37.75 5.60
CA ARG A 119 -14.66 -36.77 6.61
C ARG A 119 -13.46 -37.23 7.41
N ARG A 120 -13.42 -38.51 7.80
CA ARG A 120 -12.27 -39.08 8.51
C ARG A 120 -11.06 -39.20 7.60
N MET A 121 -11.29 -39.62 6.35
CA MET A 121 -10.22 -39.69 5.35
C MET A 121 -9.62 -38.31 5.08
N ASP A 122 -10.43 -37.26 4.91
CA ASP A 122 -9.93 -35.89 4.70
C ASP A 122 -9.14 -35.37 5.90
N GLN A 123 -9.61 -35.61 7.12
CA GLN A 123 -8.89 -35.23 8.34
C GLN A 123 -7.51 -35.89 8.41
N GLU A 124 -7.45 -37.18 8.11
CA GLU A 124 -6.20 -37.93 8.16
C GLU A 124 -5.28 -37.60 6.97
N ALA A 125 -5.81 -37.42 5.76
CA ALA A 125 -5.06 -36.91 4.62
C ALA A 125 -4.45 -35.55 4.94
N ASN A 126 -5.23 -34.61 5.50
CA ASN A 126 -4.74 -33.29 5.85
C ASN A 126 -3.62 -33.37 6.91
N ARG A 127 -3.76 -34.26 7.90
CA ARG A 127 -2.73 -34.49 8.92
C ARG A 127 -1.43 -35.00 8.30
N ILE A 128 -1.50 -36.01 7.43
CA ILE A 128 -0.34 -36.59 6.74
C ILE A 128 0.32 -35.54 5.85
N LEU A 129 -0.44 -34.84 5.02
CA LEU A 129 0.06 -33.85 4.07
C LEU A 129 0.67 -32.64 4.79
N THR A 130 0.06 -32.17 5.88
CA THR A 130 0.64 -31.10 6.70
C THR A 130 1.94 -31.54 7.37
N GLY A 131 2.03 -32.80 7.82
CA GLY A 131 3.28 -33.38 8.34
C GLY A 131 4.38 -33.46 7.28
N LEU A 132 4.01 -33.64 6.01
CA LEU A 132 4.89 -33.53 4.84
C LEU A 132 5.08 -32.08 4.38
N GLY A 133 4.68 -31.07 5.16
CA GLY A 133 4.89 -29.66 4.83
C GLY A 133 4.14 -29.15 3.59
N VAL A 134 3.20 -29.91 3.03
CA VAL A 134 2.45 -29.53 1.83
C VAL A 134 1.00 -29.18 2.19
N ARG A 135 0.47 -28.15 1.54
CA ARG A 135 -0.93 -27.74 1.67
C ARG A 135 -1.57 -27.65 0.30
N PHE A 136 -2.77 -28.19 0.20
CA PHE A 136 -3.64 -28.07 -0.96
C PHE A 136 -4.80 -27.15 -0.63
N ASN A 137 -5.32 -26.45 -1.63
CA ASN A 137 -6.48 -25.58 -1.47
C ASN A 137 -7.75 -26.39 -1.18
N SER A 138 -7.87 -27.58 -1.78
CA SER A 138 -8.93 -28.54 -1.52
C SER A 138 -8.40 -29.96 -1.66
N LEU A 139 -8.78 -30.86 -0.75
CA LEU A 139 -8.46 -32.29 -0.85
C LEU A 139 -9.37 -33.04 -1.84
N GLU A 140 -10.45 -32.40 -2.27
CA GLU A 140 -11.36 -32.91 -3.31
C GLU A 140 -10.82 -32.67 -4.73
N GLU A 141 -9.75 -31.86 -4.87
CA GLU A 141 -9.12 -31.57 -6.15
C GLU A 141 -8.65 -32.85 -6.84
N LYS A 142 -8.92 -32.94 -8.15
CA LYS A 142 -8.47 -34.08 -8.97
C LYS A 142 -6.96 -34.09 -9.11
N VAL A 143 -6.37 -35.26 -9.00
CA VAL A 143 -4.91 -35.44 -9.13
C VAL A 143 -4.39 -35.00 -10.51
N SER A 144 -5.21 -35.04 -11.55
CA SER A 144 -4.87 -34.53 -12.89
C SER A 144 -4.44 -33.07 -12.92
N ASN A 145 -4.89 -32.25 -11.96
CA ASN A 145 -4.58 -30.82 -11.89
C ASN A 145 -3.27 -30.52 -11.14
N LEU A 146 -2.68 -31.52 -10.51
CA LEU A 146 -1.53 -31.36 -9.64
C LEU A 146 -0.23 -31.32 -10.43
N SER A 147 0.73 -30.52 -9.94
CA SER A 147 2.11 -30.55 -10.43
C SER A 147 2.78 -31.91 -10.19
N SER A 148 3.83 -32.23 -10.94
CA SER A 148 4.59 -33.48 -10.77
C SER A 148 5.10 -33.70 -9.35
N GLU A 149 5.55 -32.63 -8.67
CA GLU A 149 5.99 -32.66 -7.28
C GLU A 149 4.83 -32.99 -6.33
N GLN A 150 3.69 -32.30 -6.47
CA GLN A 150 2.49 -32.57 -5.68
C GLN A 150 1.98 -34.00 -5.87
N ARG A 151 1.99 -34.52 -7.11
CA ARG A 151 1.62 -35.92 -7.40
C ARG A 151 2.56 -36.89 -6.67
N GLN A 152 3.85 -36.59 -6.62
CA GLN A 152 4.80 -37.42 -5.89
C GLN A 152 4.53 -37.39 -4.38
N LEU A 153 4.23 -36.21 -3.81
CA LEU A 153 3.86 -36.08 -2.40
C LEU A 153 2.57 -36.82 -2.06
N VAL A 154 1.58 -36.85 -2.95
CA VAL A 154 0.36 -37.67 -2.79
C VAL A 154 0.69 -39.16 -2.77
N ALA A 155 1.60 -39.62 -3.63
CA ALA A 155 2.05 -41.02 -3.63
C ALA A 155 2.81 -41.40 -2.34
N ILE A 156 3.62 -40.47 -1.80
CA ILE A 156 4.29 -40.64 -0.50
C ILE A 156 3.26 -40.66 0.64
N ALA A 157 2.28 -39.76 0.62
CA ALA A 157 1.19 -39.71 1.61
C ALA A 157 0.37 -41.01 1.62
N ARG A 158 0.10 -41.59 0.45
CA ARG A 158 -0.52 -42.92 0.32
C ARG A 158 0.30 -44.00 1.02
N ALA A 159 1.63 -43.97 0.90
CA ALA A 159 2.48 -44.93 1.57
C ALA A 159 2.49 -44.75 3.10
N ILE A 160 2.36 -43.51 3.60
CA ILE A 160 2.21 -43.23 5.04
C ILE A 160 0.87 -43.73 5.57
N ALA A 161 -0.21 -43.57 4.79
CA ALA A 161 -1.56 -43.97 5.19
C ALA A 161 -1.75 -45.50 5.24
N CYS A 162 -0.90 -46.26 4.55
CA CYS A 162 -1.00 -47.72 4.47
C CYS A 162 -0.12 -48.39 5.54
N PRO A 163 -0.65 -49.35 6.31
CA PRO A 163 0.17 -50.14 7.23
C PRO A 163 1.11 -51.06 6.43
N ALA A 164 2.40 -50.74 6.41
CA ALA A 164 3.44 -51.51 5.72
C ALA A 164 4.52 -52.00 6.68
N ARG A 165 5.05 -53.20 6.43
CA ARG A 165 6.24 -53.76 7.08
C ARG A 165 7.50 -53.48 6.27
N LEU A 166 7.35 -53.33 4.95
CA LEU A 166 8.41 -52.97 4.02
C LEU A 166 7.92 -51.91 3.04
N ILE A 167 8.68 -50.84 2.86
CA ILE A 167 8.44 -49.82 1.85
C ILE A 167 9.56 -49.88 0.81
N VAL A 168 9.19 -50.00 -0.47
CA VAL A 168 10.13 -49.93 -1.60
C VAL A 168 9.94 -48.60 -2.31
N ALA A 169 10.91 -47.70 -2.20
CA ALA A 169 10.84 -46.38 -2.79
C ALA A 169 11.85 -46.26 -3.94
N ASP A 170 11.37 -46.32 -5.18
CA ASP A 170 12.18 -46.26 -6.40
C ASP A 170 12.34 -44.82 -6.89
N GLU A 171 13.50 -44.22 -6.62
CA GLU A 171 13.84 -42.84 -7.00
C GLU A 171 12.76 -41.79 -6.65
N PRO A 172 12.15 -41.84 -5.43
CA PRO A 172 11.02 -41.00 -5.07
C PRO A 172 11.36 -39.51 -4.97
N THR A 173 12.64 -39.17 -4.83
CA THR A 173 13.14 -37.80 -4.64
C THR A 173 13.34 -37.03 -5.95
N GLY A 174 13.29 -37.70 -7.12
CA GLY A 174 13.68 -37.10 -8.40
C GLY A 174 12.82 -35.91 -8.86
N LEU A 175 11.55 -35.90 -8.43
CA LEU A 175 10.55 -34.87 -8.73
C LEU A 175 10.32 -33.88 -7.57
N LEU A 176 11.02 -34.06 -6.44
CA LEU A 176 10.87 -33.22 -5.25
C LEU A 176 11.92 -32.11 -5.25
N SER A 177 11.55 -30.92 -4.82
CA SER A 177 12.47 -29.84 -4.46
C SER A 177 13.29 -30.21 -3.22
N TYR A 178 14.43 -29.54 -3.05
CA TYR A 178 15.36 -29.81 -1.94
C TYR A 178 14.68 -29.88 -0.56
N SER A 179 13.74 -28.97 -0.27
CA SER A 179 13.03 -28.94 1.02
C SER A 179 12.23 -30.22 1.28
N PHE A 180 11.46 -30.71 0.30
CA PHE A 180 10.70 -31.95 0.41
C PHE A 180 11.59 -33.19 0.34
N GLN A 181 12.75 -33.13 -0.33
CA GLN A 181 13.74 -34.21 -0.27
C GLN A 181 14.21 -34.43 1.18
N GLN A 182 14.56 -33.37 1.92
CA GLN A 182 14.98 -33.49 3.32
C GLN A 182 13.87 -34.03 4.23
N GLN A 183 12.63 -33.61 4.00
CA GLN A 183 11.48 -34.15 4.73
C GLN A 183 11.25 -35.63 4.44
N PHE A 184 11.42 -36.07 3.18
CA PHE A 184 11.32 -37.48 2.81
C PHE A 184 12.44 -38.32 3.44
N LEU A 185 13.68 -37.82 3.50
CA LEU A 185 14.77 -38.50 4.21
C LEU A 185 14.48 -38.63 5.71
N SER A 186 13.93 -37.58 6.33
CA SER A 186 13.49 -37.61 7.72
C SER A 186 12.36 -38.62 7.96
N LEU A 187 11.45 -38.76 6.98
CA LEU A 187 10.38 -39.75 7.02
C LEU A 187 10.93 -41.19 6.96
N ILE A 188 11.95 -41.46 6.14
CA ILE A 188 12.61 -42.78 6.10
C ILE A 188 13.18 -43.13 7.48
N GLN A 189 13.87 -42.20 8.14
CA GLN A 189 14.39 -42.40 9.48
C GLN A 189 13.27 -42.66 10.50
N SER A 190 12.14 -41.95 10.38
CA SER A 190 10.97 -42.20 11.22
C SER A 190 10.38 -43.61 11.00
N TRP A 191 10.32 -44.09 9.76
CA TRP A 191 9.86 -45.45 9.46
C TRP A 191 10.80 -46.50 10.06
N GLN A 192 12.11 -46.29 9.94
CA GLN A 192 13.12 -47.15 10.56
C GLN A 192 12.93 -47.25 12.08
N GLN A 193 12.74 -46.11 12.76
CA GLN A 193 12.49 -46.06 14.21
C GLN A 193 11.19 -46.77 14.62
N GLN A 194 10.20 -46.83 13.73
CA GLN A 194 8.95 -47.57 13.92
C GLN A 194 9.09 -49.06 13.61
N GLY A 195 10.28 -49.53 13.22
CA GLY A 195 10.55 -50.93 12.86
C GLY A 195 10.13 -51.30 11.44
N ILE A 196 9.81 -50.32 10.59
CA ILE A 196 9.46 -50.53 9.19
C ILE A 196 10.76 -50.58 8.37
N SER A 197 10.95 -51.64 7.61
CA SER A 197 12.09 -51.75 6.70
C SER A 197 11.88 -50.91 5.45
N VAL A 198 12.95 -50.37 4.86
CA VAL A 198 12.87 -49.53 3.66
C VAL A 198 13.93 -49.95 2.64
N ILE A 199 13.53 -50.18 1.39
CA ILE A 199 14.46 -50.21 0.24
C ILE A 199 14.35 -48.86 -0.46
N PHE A 200 15.43 -48.07 -0.42
CA PHE A 200 15.44 -46.70 -0.96
C PHE A 200 16.38 -46.60 -2.15
N GLY A 201 15.82 -46.49 -3.36
CA GLY A 201 16.56 -46.20 -4.58
C GLY A 201 16.74 -44.69 -4.77
N SER A 202 17.98 -44.24 -4.96
CA SER A 202 18.29 -42.84 -5.26
C SER A 202 19.40 -42.73 -6.30
N LYS A 203 19.34 -41.68 -7.12
CA LYS A 203 20.45 -41.29 -8.00
C LYS A 203 21.48 -40.43 -7.28
N ASN A 204 21.08 -39.74 -6.21
CA ASN A 204 21.97 -38.98 -5.35
C ASN A 204 22.50 -39.91 -4.25
N LEU A 205 23.80 -40.18 -4.25
CA LEU A 205 24.43 -41.02 -3.24
C LEU A 205 24.37 -40.38 -1.85
N GLU A 206 24.42 -39.04 -1.74
CA GLU A 206 24.32 -38.36 -0.44
C GLU A 206 23.02 -38.70 0.28
N HIS A 207 21.92 -38.84 -0.48
CA HIS A 207 20.64 -39.30 0.09
C HIS A 207 20.74 -40.71 0.67
N LEU A 208 21.47 -41.62 0.00
CA LEU A 208 21.66 -42.98 0.49
C LEU A 208 22.52 -43.00 1.75
N PHE A 209 23.66 -42.31 1.73
CA PHE A 209 24.56 -42.21 2.89
C PHE A 209 23.91 -41.55 4.11
N ALA A 210 22.92 -40.67 3.91
CA ALA A 210 22.23 -40.00 5.00
C ALA A 210 21.26 -40.89 5.81
N VAL A 211 20.72 -41.96 5.20
CA VAL A 211 19.62 -42.75 5.82
C VAL A 211 19.78 -44.26 5.76
N ALA A 212 20.64 -44.80 4.88
CA ALA A 212 20.77 -46.24 4.69
C ALA A 212 21.73 -46.87 5.70
N ASP A 213 21.35 -48.02 6.27
CA ASP A 213 22.24 -48.88 7.05
C ASP A 213 23.21 -49.65 6.14
N ARG A 214 22.74 -50.00 4.94
CA ARG A 214 23.47 -50.82 3.96
C ARG A 214 23.22 -50.33 2.55
N ILE A 215 24.24 -50.39 1.69
CA ILE A 215 24.15 -50.00 0.28
C ILE A 215 24.34 -51.22 -0.62
N LEU A 216 23.38 -51.38 -1.54
CA LEU A 216 23.43 -52.31 -2.66
C LEU A 216 23.71 -51.51 -3.94
N ALA A 217 24.74 -51.87 -4.70
CA ALA A 217 25.02 -51.23 -5.98
C ALA A 217 24.70 -52.16 -7.15
N LEU A 218 23.81 -51.72 -8.04
CA LEU A 218 23.47 -52.40 -9.28
C LEU A 218 24.25 -51.79 -10.46
N ARG A 219 24.86 -52.66 -11.27
CA ARG A 219 25.49 -52.30 -12.54
C ARG A 219 25.05 -53.31 -13.60
N GLU A 220 24.43 -52.80 -14.68
CA GLU A 220 23.99 -53.63 -15.82
C GLU A 220 23.15 -54.87 -15.38
N GLY A 221 22.23 -54.65 -14.44
CA GLY A 221 21.35 -55.70 -13.94
C GLY A 221 21.99 -56.69 -12.96
N ARG A 222 23.26 -56.50 -12.57
CA ARG A 222 23.97 -57.34 -11.60
C ARG A 222 24.24 -56.57 -10.31
N LEU A 223 24.15 -57.27 -9.18
CA LEU A 223 24.59 -56.76 -7.89
C LEU A 223 26.11 -56.83 -7.81
N VAL A 224 26.77 -55.67 -7.76
CA VAL A 224 28.23 -55.56 -7.73
C VAL A 224 28.78 -55.15 -6.36
N VAL A 225 27.92 -54.60 -5.48
CA VAL A 225 28.26 -54.26 -4.10
C VAL A 225 27.11 -54.59 -3.18
N ASN A 226 27.43 -55.10 -1.99
CA ASN A 226 26.55 -55.25 -0.85
C ASN A 226 27.39 -55.05 0.42
N CYS A 227 27.38 -53.84 0.96
CA CYS A 227 28.24 -53.45 2.09
C CYS A 227 27.51 -52.49 3.02
N ARG A 228 27.87 -52.50 4.31
CA ARG A 228 27.31 -51.55 5.26
C ARG A 228 27.74 -50.13 4.89
N THR A 229 26.87 -49.16 5.14
CA THR A 229 27.13 -47.75 4.79
C THR A 229 28.28 -47.16 5.59
N ASP A 230 28.46 -47.59 6.85
CA ASP A 230 29.54 -47.17 7.75
C ASP A 230 30.92 -47.76 7.41
N GLU A 231 30.97 -48.76 6.53
CA GLU A 231 32.19 -49.47 6.11
C GLU A 231 32.64 -49.08 4.69
N THR A 232 31.96 -48.12 4.04
CA THR A 232 32.28 -47.73 2.66
C THR A 232 32.29 -46.23 2.46
N SER A 233 32.95 -45.77 1.39
CA SER A 233 32.94 -44.37 0.97
C SER A 233 32.14 -44.15 -0.31
N ARG A 234 31.77 -42.89 -0.56
CA ARG A 234 31.07 -42.50 -1.80
C ARG A 234 31.90 -42.86 -3.04
N GLU A 235 33.21 -42.65 -2.98
CA GLU A 235 34.16 -42.94 -4.05
C GLU A 235 34.20 -44.42 -4.39
N GLU A 236 34.16 -45.30 -3.38
CA GLU A 236 34.15 -46.75 -3.58
C GLU A 236 32.87 -47.23 -4.27
N ILE A 237 31.71 -46.70 -3.86
CA ILE A 237 30.43 -47.00 -4.51
C ILE A 237 30.44 -46.51 -5.96
N VAL A 238 30.92 -45.28 -6.22
CA VAL A 238 31.05 -44.78 -7.60
C VAL A 238 32.00 -45.65 -8.42
N ALA A 239 33.14 -46.05 -7.85
CA ALA A 239 34.10 -46.91 -8.53
C ALA A 239 33.49 -48.27 -8.92
N ALA A 240 32.72 -48.88 -8.02
CA ALA A 240 32.01 -50.11 -8.32
C ALA A 240 30.95 -49.94 -9.42
N LEU A 241 30.23 -48.80 -9.43
CA LEU A 241 29.23 -48.49 -10.44
C LEU A 241 29.82 -48.21 -11.83
N VAL A 242 31.01 -47.61 -11.91
CA VAL A 242 31.72 -47.37 -13.17
C VAL A 242 32.49 -48.63 -13.62
N GLY A 243 32.95 -49.46 -12.67
CA GLY A 243 33.71 -50.67 -12.95
C GLY A 243 35.18 -50.45 -13.21
N THR A 244 35.74 -49.37 -12.66
CA THR A 244 37.16 -49.03 -12.76
C THR A 244 37.68 -48.52 -11.41
N THR A 245 38.90 -48.89 -11.05
CA THR A 245 39.64 -48.36 -9.90
C THR A 245 40.69 -47.33 -10.31
N ASP A 246 40.81 -47.03 -11.61
CA ASP A 246 41.75 -46.04 -12.11
C ASP A 246 41.31 -44.61 -11.73
N ARG A 247 42.09 -43.98 -10.84
CA ARG A 247 41.86 -42.62 -10.35
C ARG A 247 41.71 -41.60 -11.49
N ARG A 248 42.37 -41.81 -12.65
CA ARG A 248 42.28 -40.92 -13.81
C ARG A 248 40.92 -40.98 -14.52
N GLN A 249 40.20 -42.10 -14.42
CA GLN A 249 38.86 -42.30 -14.98
C GLN A 249 37.76 -42.00 -13.96
N LEU A 250 38.05 -42.20 -12.67
CA LEU A 250 37.15 -41.91 -11.56
C LEU A 250 36.97 -40.42 -11.31
N THR A 251 38.06 -39.65 -11.37
CA THR A 251 38.01 -38.21 -11.06
C THR A 251 37.03 -37.46 -11.97
N PRO A 252 37.01 -37.64 -13.31
CA PRO A 252 36.02 -37.00 -14.17
C PRO A 252 34.58 -37.47 -13.92
N ALA A 253 34.36 -38.74 -13.56
CA ALA A 253 33.02 -39.28 -13.30
C ALA A 253 32.43 -38.79 -11.96
N ILE A 254 33.27 -38.75 -10.92
CA ILE A 254 32.94 -38.17 -9.61
C ILE A 254 32.71 -36.66 -9.77
N TRP A 255 33.59 -35.97 -10.49
CA TRP A 255 33.47 -34.53 -10.75
C TRP A 255 32.27 -34.20 -11.63
N ALA A 256 31.91 -35.04 -12.62
CA ALA A 256 30.70 -34.85 -13.41
C ALA A 256 29.42 -35.10 -12.61
N LEU A 257 29.42 -36.08 -11.69
CA LEU A 257 28.30 -36.31 -10.78
C LEU A 257 28.14 -35.14 -9.78
N ASP A 258 29.22 -34.73 -9.12
CA ASP A 258 29.19 -33.60 -8.18
C ASP A 258 28.88 -32.29 -8.88
N SER A 259 29.51 -32.00 -10.02
CA SER A 259 29.24 -30.77 -10.78
C SER A 259 27.81 -30.75 -11.31
N TYR A 260 27.25 -31.88 -11.73
CA TYR A 260 25.85 -31.96 -12.16
C TYR A 260 24.88 -31.73 -11.01
N TYR A 261 25.10 -32.34 -9.84
CA TYR A 261 24.24 -32.15 -8.69
C TYR A 261 24.35 -30.75 -8.10
N GLN A 262 25.57 -30.21 -7.97
CA GLN A 262 25.80 -28.83 -7.51
C GLN A 262 25.21 -27.80 -8.48
N ALA A 263 25.40 -27.98 -9.80
CA ALA A 263 24.81 -27.09 -10.80
C ALA A 263 23.28 -27.16 -10.78
N ARG A 264 22.71 -28.35 -10.59
CA ARG A 264 21.26 -28.52 -10.47
C ARG A 264 20.72 -27.86 -9.20
N GLU A 265 21.38 -28.05 -8.05
CA GLU A 265 20.98 -27.43 -6.79
C GLU A 265 21.07 -25.90 -6.87
N GLN A 266 22.14 -25.36 -7.45
CA GLN A 266 22.29 -23.93 -7.72
C GLN A 266 21.21 -23.41 -8.67
N ALA A 267 20.88 -24.15 -9.73
CA ALA A 267 19.82 -23.77 -10.67
C ALA A 267 18.43 -23.78 -10.01
N GLU A 268 18.14 -24.74 -9.13
CA GLU A 268 16.90 -24.76 -8.35
C GLU A 268 16.83 -23.60 -7.35
N LYS A 269 17.93 -23.29 -6.66
CA LYS A 269 18.02 -22.11 -5.78
C LYS A 269 17.80 -20.80 -6.55
N LEU A 270 18.45 -20.64 -7.70
CA LEU A 270 18.30 -19.47 -8.56
C LEU A 270 16.87 -19.33 -9.09
N ARG A 271 16.24 -20.42 -9.53
CA ARG A 271 14.82 -20.39 -9.95
C ARG A 271 13.91 -19.97 -8.81
N HIS A 272 14.11 -20.51 -7.61
CA HIS A 272 13.33 -20.10 -6.45
C HIS A 272 13.49 -18.62 -6.12
N GLN A 273 14.73 -18.11 -6.15
CA GLN A 273 15.02 -16.69 -5.99
C GLN A 273 14.38 -15.83 -7.08
N GLN A 274 14.41 -16.28 -8.33
CA GLN A 274 13.78 -15.58 -9.45
C GLN A 274 12.25 -15.49 -9.26
N THR A 275 11.59 -16.58 -8.88
CA THR A 275 10.13 -16.56 -8.61
C THR A 275 9.78 -15.63 -7.45
N LEU A 276 10.57 -15.64 -6.38
CA LEU A 276 10.40 -14.70 -5.25
C LEU A 276 10.57 -13.24 -5.69
N LEU A 277 11.58 -12.96 -6.54
CA LEU A 277 11.80 -11.63 -7.10
C LEU A 277 10.62 -11.19 -7.98
N GLU A 278 10.10 -12.05 -8.85
CA GLU A 278 8.94 -11.78 -9.70
C GLU A 278 7.69 -11.50 -8.86
N GLN A 279 7.46 -12.26 -7.79
CA GLN A 279 6.35 -12.04 -6.85
C GLN A 279 6.50 -10.71 -6.09
N ASN A 280 7.71 -10.39 -5.61
CA ASN A 280 7.98 -9.12 -4.92
C ASN A 280 7.84 -7.93 -5.86
N LEU A 281 8.30 -8.04 -7.12
CA LEU A 281 8.12 -7.01 -8.13
C LEU A 281 6.64 -6.79 -8.44
N ALA A 282 5.87 -7.84 -8.65
CA ALA A 282 4.43 -7.74 -8.88
C ALA A 282 3.68 -7.13 -7.68
N ALA A 283 4.07 -7.48 -6.45
CA ALA A 283 3.55 -6.88 -5.23
C ALA A 283 3.94 -5.40 -5.08
N GLN A 284 5.16 -5.03 -5.48
CA GLN A 284 5.63 -3.66 -5.43
C GLN A 284 4.96 -2.78 -6.49
N ASP A 285 4.74 -3.31 -7.70
CA ASP A 285 4.01 -2.61 -8.77
C ASP A 285 2.56 -2.34 -8.37
N THR A 286 1.89 -3.34 -7.78
CA THR A 286 0.53 -3.16 -7.26
C THR A 286 0.46 -2.15 -6.12
N LEU A 287 1.42 -2.16 -5.18
CA LEU A 287 1.50 -1.17 -4.10
C LEU A 287 1.77 0.24 -4.65
N ASN A 288 2.69 0.39 -5.60
CA ASN A 288 2.98 1.68 -6.24
C ASN A 288 1.75 2.24 -6.95
N GLN A 289 0.99 1.40 -7.63
CA GLN A 289 -0.23 1.81 -8.33
C GLN A 289 -1.32 2.24 -7.34
N GLN A 290 -1.50 1.51 -6.23
CA GLN A 290 -2.39 1.90 -5.14
C GLN A 290 -1.99 3.24 -4.50
N LEU A 291 -0.69 3.46 -4.27
CA LEU A 291 -0.19 4.72 -3.73
C LEU A 291 -0.43 5.90 -4.68
N ILE A 292 -0.22 5.71 -5.98
CA ILE A 292 -0.50 6.73 -7.01
C ILE A 292 -1.99 7.09 -7.00
N ASP A 293 -2.88 6.09 -6.95
CA ASP A 293 -4.32 6.30 -6.93
C ASP A 293 -4.76 7.04 -5.64
N GLN A 294 -4.23 6.64 -4.49
CA GLN A 294 -4.48 7.33 -3.21
C GLN A 294 -3.98 8.77 -3.22
N LEU A 295 -2.79 9.03 -3.76
CA LEU A 295 -2.25 10.39 -3.91
C LEU A 295 -3.14 11.23 -4.84
N ALA A 296 -3.58 10.66 -5.97
CA ALA A 296 -4.46 11.35 -6.90
C ALA A 296 -5.85 11.65 -6.31
N GLU A 297 -6.34 10.81 -5.40
CA GLU A 297 -7.58 11.06 -4.66
C GLU A 297 -7.40 12.15 -3.60
N GLN A 298 -6.31 12.12 -2.82
CA GLN A 298 -6.02 13.16 -1.84
C GLN A 298 -5.81 14.54 -2.47
N VAL A 299 -5.11 14.61 -3.61
CA VAL A 299 -4.94 15.88 -4.35
C VAL A 299 -6.29 16.42 -4.80
N ARG A 300 -7.16 15.58 -5.36
CA ARG A 300 -8.52 15.99 -5.76
C ARG A 300 -9.37 16.47 -4.59
N ALA A 301 -9.31 15.78 -3.45
CA ALA A 301 -10.02 16.18 -2.24
C ALA A 301 -9.51 17.53 -1.71
N LEU A 302 -8.20 17.76 -1.73
CA LEU A 302 -7.61 19.03 -1.32
C LEU A 302 -8.03 20.18 -2.24
N ASP A 303 -8.04 19.97 -3.55
CA ASP A 303 -8.51 20.97 -4.53
C ASP A 303 -9.98 21.33 -4.31
N GLN A 304 -10.84 20.33 -4.05
CA GLN A 304 -12.25 20.56 -3.72
C GLN A 304 -12.42 21.34 -2.41
N ALA A 305 -11.67 21.00 -1.37
CA ALA A 305 -11.71 21.70 -0.10
C ALA A 305 -11.24 23.15 -0.25
N ASN A 306 -10.16 23.40 -0.99
CA ASN A 306 -9.67 24.74 -1.29
C ASN A 306 -10.72 25.57 -2.06
N PHE A 307 -11.34 24.98 -3.07
CA PHE A 307 -12.40 25.65 -3.83
C PHE A 307 -13.61 25.99 -2.96
N ALA A 308 -14.05 25.05 -2.11
CA ALA A 308 -15.14 25.27 -1.18
C ALA A 308 -14.82 26.38 -0.18
N LEU A 309 -13.59 26.41 0.35
CA LEU A 309 -13.12 27.44 1.27
C LEU A 309 -13.14 28.82 0.62
N GLN A 310 -12.60 28.95 -0.60
CA GLN A 310 -12.62 30.22 -1.34
C GLN A 310 -14.05 30.69 -1.60
N HIS A 311 -14.96 29.78 -1.96
CA HIS A 311 -16.36 30.11 -2.17
C HIS A 311 -17.06 30.57 -0.87
N ALA A 312 -16.80 29.90 0.25
CA ALA A 312 -17.33 30.27 1.55
C ALA A 312 -16.81 31.64 2.01
N GLN A 313 -15.51 31.90 1.87
CA GLN A 313 -14.92 33.20 2.17
C GLN A 313 -15.53 34.31 1.33
N ARG A 314 -15.72 34.09 0.02
CA ARG A 314 -16.35 35.06 -0.86
C ARG A 314 -17.78 35.39 -0.43
N ARG A 315 -18.57 34.36 -0.05
CA ARG A 315 -19.93 34.54 0.47
C ARG A 315 -19.96 35.35 1.77
N LEU A 316 -19.13 34.98 2.75
CA LEU A 316 -19.06 35.69 4.03
C LEU A 316 -18.72 37.17 3.86
N LEU A 317 -17.84 37.50 2.92
CA LEU A 317 -17.50 38.90 2.63
C LEU A 317 -18.63 39.65 1.95
N THR A 318 -19.33 39.02 0.99
CA THR A 318 -20.49 39.64 0.36
C THR A 318 -21.63 39.87 1.34
N GLU A 319 -21.89 38.91 2.23
CA GLU A 319 -22.92 39.02 3.27
C GLU A 319 -22.56 40.11 4.27
N ARG A 320 -21.32 40.15 4.78
CA ARG A 320 -20.86 41.22 5.67
C ARG A 320 -20.97 42.60 5.04
N GLU A 321 -20.68 42.75 3.75
CA GLU A 321 -20.80 44.04 3.07
C GLU A 321 -22.26 44.44 2.86
N GLN A 322 -23.14 43.49 2.56
CA GLN A 322 -24.60 43.72 2.49
C GLN A 322 -25.17 44.10 3.85
N GLU A 323 -24.76 43.44 4.92
CA GLU A 323 -25.18 43.73 6.28
C GLU A 323 -24.72 45.13 6.71
N ARG A 324 -23.47 45.51 6.42
CA ARG A 324 -22.98 46.88 6.63
C ARG A 324 -23.78 47.92 5.84
N LYS A 325 -24.13 47.62 4.58
CA LYS A 325 -24.97 48.48 3.74
C LYS A 325 -26.38 48.62 4.34
N HIS A 326 -26.93 47.54 4.89
CA HIS A 326 -28.24 47.55 5.53
C HIS A 326 -28.22 48.37 6.83
N LEU A 327 -27.26 48.09 7.74
CA LEU A 327 -27.10 48.82 8.99
C LEU A 327 -26.86 50.32 8.77
N ALA A 328 -26.02 50.70 7.81
CA ALA A 328 -25.78 52.10 7.49
C ALA A 328 -27.05 52.82 7.01
N ARG A 329 -27.91 52.14 6.24
CA ARG A 329 -29.22 52.67 5.82
C ARG A 329 -30.19 52.76 6.99
N GLU A 330 -30.30 51.72 7.80
CA GLU A 330 -31.22 51.69 8.94
C GLU A 330 -30.90 52.78 9.96
N LEU A 331 -29.61 52.95 10.29
CA LEU A 331 -29.15 54.04 11.16
C LEU A 331 -29.44 55.42 10.55
N HIS A 332 -29.26 55.59 9.24
CA HIS A 332 -29.48 56.85 8.54
C HIS A 332 -30.97 57.19 8.37
N ASP A 333 -31.78 56.25 7.94
CA ASP A 333 -33.16 56.48 7.54
C ASP A 333 -34.13 56.39 8.71
N GLN A 334 -33.85 55.56 9.72
CA GLN A 334 -34.71 55.44 10.90
C GLN A 334 -34.16 56.27 12.07
N VAL A 335 -32.96 55.96 12.55
CA VAL A 335 -32.46 56.52 13.82
C VAL A 335 -32.12 58.01 13.70
N ILE A 336 -31.41 58.42 12.65
CA ILE A 336 -31.06 59.84 12.45
C ILE A 336 -32.31 60.67 12.16
N GLN A 337 -33.28 60.17 11.37
CA GLN A 337 -34.53 60.89 11.10
C GLN A 337 -35.40 61.04 12.36
N ASP A 338 -35.53 59.99 13.16
CA ASP A 338 -36.27 60.03 14.43
C ASP A 338 -35.65 61.04 15.39
N LEU A 339 -34.32 61.04 15.55
CA LEU A 339 -33.61 62.01 16.40
C LEU A 339 -33.73 63.45 15.88
N LEU A 340 -33.73 63.66 14.56
CA LEU A 340 -34.00 64.97 13.98
C LEU A 340 -35.44 65.43 14.28
N SER A 341 -36.42 64.53 14.14
CA SER A 341 -37.81 64.83 14.47
C SER A 341 -37.99 65.19 15.94
N VAL A 342 -37.38 64.44 16.85
CA VAL A 342 -37.35 64.76 18.29
C VAL A 342 -36.69 66.10 18.54
N ASN A 343 -35.58 66.41 17.85
CA ASN A 343 -34.90 67.70 18.00
C ASN A 343 -35.78 68.87 17.53
N TYR A 344 -36.53 68.70 16.43
CA TYR A 344 -37.48 69.72 15.94
C TYR A 344 -38.68 69.90 16.88
N GLN A 345 -39.22 68.82 17.44
CA GLN A 345 -40.30 68.90 18.43
C GLN A 345 -39.85 69.62 19.72
N LEU A 346 -38.61 69.36 20.17
CA LEU A 346 -38.04 70.07 21.32
C LEU A 346 -37.80 71.55 21.02
N GLU A 347 -37.46 71.90 19.78
CA GLU A 347 -37.33 73.28 19.32
C GLU A 347 -38.69 74.01 19.30
N GLU A 348 -39.75 73.36 18.81
CA GLU A 348 -41.11 73.91 18.82
C GLU A 348 -41.64 74.12 20.26
N ILE A 349 -41.39 73.16 21.16
CA ILE A 349 -41.71 73.31 22.60
C ILE A 349 -40.94 74.46 23.24
N GLU A 350 -39.67 74.68 22.87
CA GLU A 350 -38.88 75.81 23.33
C GLU A 350 -39.47 77.16 22.87
N GLU A 351 -39.95 77.24 21.61
CA GLU A 351 -40.56 78.45 21.05
C GLU A 351 -41.96 78.75 21.64
N GLU A 352 -42.76 77.73 21.93
CA GLU A 352 -44.08 77.89 22.57
C GLU A 352 -43.98 78.21 24.07
N ALA A 353 -42.92 77.76 24.74
CA ALA A 353 -42.67 77.93 26.18
C ALA A 353 -42.17 79.33 26.59
N ASN A 354 -42.71 80.40 25.99
CA ASN A 354 -42.37 81.82 26.20
C ASN A 354 -42.66 82.38 27.62
N GLY A 355 -42.71 81.54 28.66
CA GLY A 355 -42.94 81.91 30.07
C GLY A 355 -42.42 80.91 31.12
N VAL A 356 -41.54 79.97 30.77
CA VAL A 356 -41.06 78.91 31.67
C VAL A 356 -39.82 79.35 32.47
N SER A 357 -39.63 78.79 33.67
CA SER A 357 -38.49 79.08 34.56
C SER A 357 -37.13 78.82 33.91
N LEU A 358 -36.17 79.74 34.10
CA LEU A 358 -34.77 79.67 33.60
C LEU A 358 -34.11 78.27 33.64
N PRO A 359 -34.26 77.45 34.71
CA PRO A 359 -33.62 76.13 34.77
C PRO A 359 -34.12 75.14 33.71
N LEU A 360 -35.42 75.18 33.37
CA LEU A 360 -36.02 74.26 32.39
C LEU A 360 -35.55 74.57 30.96
N LYS A 361 -35.20 75.84 30.70
CA LYS A 361 -34.68 76.28 29.41
C LYS A 361 -33.24 75.83 29.21
N ASP A 362 -32.41 75.91 30.25
CA ASP A 362 -31.02 75.41 30.20
C ASP A 362 -30.97 73.87 30.03
N ASP A 363 -31.85 73.12 30.71
CA ASP A 363 -31.96 71.66 30.55
C ASP A 363 -32.41 71.24 29.13
N LEU A 364 -33.31 72.01 28.50
CA LEU A 364 -33.73 71.80 27.10
C LEU A 364 -32.58 72.06 26.13
N LEU A 365 -31.80 73.14 26.34
CA LEU A 365 -30.63 73.44 25.53
C LEU A 365 -29.55 72.35 25.65
N ASP A 366 -29.23 71.87 26.87
CA ASP A 366 -28.28 70.76 27.08
C ASP A 366 -28.77 69.47 26.39
N THR A 367 -30.08 69.18 26.48
CA THR A 367 -30.68 68.01 25.82
C THR A 367 -30.58 68.11 24.29
N ARG A 368 -30.84 69.28 23.70
CA ARG A 368 -30.71 69.52 22.25
C ARG A 368 -29.25 69.42 21.79
N GLU A 369 -28.29 69.95 22.55
CA GLU A 369 -26.87 69.81 22.24
C GLU A 369 -26.39 68.36 22.29
N ARG A 370 -26.85 67.58 23.27
CA ARG A 370 -26.58 66.14 23.34
C ARG A 370 -27.17 65.39 22.15
N ILE A 371 -28.40 65.70 21.72
CA ILE A 371 -29.02 65.09 20.54
C ILE A 371 -28.25 65.45 19.26
N ARG A 372 -27.83 66.70 19.09
CA ARG A 372 -26.98 67.12 17.95
C ARG A 372 -25.66 66.36 17.93
N THR A 373 -25.01 66.23 19.08
CA THR A 373 -23.75 65.48 19.22
C THR A 373 -23.95 64.00 18.87
N LEU A 374 -25.05 63.39 19.33
CA LEU A 374 -25.42 62.01 18.98
C LEU A 374 -25.71 61.81 17.49
N ILE A 375 -26.38 62.78 16.84
CA ILE A 375 -26.62 62.75 15.39
C ILE A 375 -25.29 62.81 14.63
N ASP A 376 -24.36 63.67 15.04
CA ASP A 376 -23.05 63.79 14.40
C ASP A 376 -22.20 62.52 14.62
N ASP A 377 -22.24 61.93 15.81
CA ASP A 377 -21.60 60.65 16.11
C ASP A 377 -22.21 59.51 15.29
N LEU A 378 -23.53 59.46 15.12
CA LEU A 378 -24.21 58.46 14.29
C LEU A 378 -23.89 58.63 12.80
N ARG A 379 -23.88 59.86 12.27
CA ARG A 379 -23.47 60.14 10.88
C ARG A 379 -22.05 59.68 10.63
N ARG A 380 -21.17 59.87 11.61
CA ARG A 380 -19.78 59.39 11.57
C ARG A 380 -19.70 57.86 11.58
N ILE A 381 -20.46 57.18 12.45
CA ILE A 381 -20.54 55.71 12.47
C ILE A 381 -21.05 55.18 11.12
N CYS A 382 -22.06 55.83 10.53
CA CYS A 382 -22.54 55.50 9.18
C CYS A 382 -21.45 55.69 8.13
N GLY A 383 -20.68 56.77 8.17
CA GLY A 383 -19.55 57.01 7.26
C GLY A 383 -18.43 55.96 7.38
N ASP A 384 -18.13 55.50 8.59
CA ASP A 384 -17.15 54.44 8.85
C ASP A 384 -17.67 53.05 8.39
N LEU A 385 -18.98 52.80 8.55
CA LEU A 385 -19.65 51.59 8.09
C LEU A 385 -19.82 51.54 6.58
N ARG A 386 -20.13 52.65 5.92
CA ARG A 386 -20.15 52.83 4.46
C ARG A 386 -20.24 54.32 4.12
N PRO A 387 -19.24 54.92 3.45
CA PRO A 387 -19.30 56.33 3.08
C PRO A 387 -20.42 56.57 2.04
N PRO A 388 -21.41 57.44 2.32
CA PRO A 388 -22.48 57.77 1.37
C PRO A 388 -21.97 58.53 0.13
N THR A 389 -20.76 59.10 0.23
CA THR A 389 -20.05 59.79 -0.85
C THR A 389 -19.56 58.86 -1.96
N ILE A 390 -19.33 57.57 -1.70
CA ILE A 390 -18.99 56.60 -2.75
C ILE A 390 -20.15 56.42 -3.73
N ASP A 391 -21.37 56.31 -3.19
CA ASP A 391 -22.56 56.05 -4.00
C ASP A 391 -22.91 57.27 -4.90
N SER A 392 -22.78 58.49 -4.35
CA SER A 392 -23.15 59.74 -5.03
C SER A 392 -22.02 60.35 -5.88
N LEU A 393 -20.78 60.39 -5.40
CA LEU A 393 -19.66 61.16 -5.99
C LEU A 393 -18.46 60.29 -6.42
N GLY A 394 -18.47 58.99 -6.11
CA GLY A 394 -17.45 58.02 -6.51
C GLY A 394 -16.22 57.98 -5.60
N LEU A 395 -15.33 57.02 -5.89
CA LEU A 395 -14.17 56.69 -5.04
C LEU A 395 -13.24 57.87 -4.76
N GLY A 396 -12.96 58.72 -5.76
CA GLY A 396 -12.02 59.84 -5.62
C GLY A 396 -12.47 60.86 -4.58
N ALA A 397 -13.75 61.27 -4.63
CA ALA A 397 -14.34 62.21 -3.68
C ALA A 397 -14.43 61.60 -2.27
N ALA A 398 -14.78 60.31 -2.18
CA ALA A 398 -14.84 59.61 -0.91
C ALA A 398 -13.46 59.49 -0.23
N LEU A 399 -12.40 59.20 -0.99
CA LEU A 399 -11.04 59.16 -0.46
C LEU A 399 -10.57 60.55 0.00
N GLN A 400 -10.84 61.60 -0.78
CA GLN A 400 -10.49 62.98 -0.40
C GLN A 400 -11.16 63.36 0.93
N SER A 401 -12.48 63.20 1.02
CA SER A 401 -13.27 63.48 2.23
C SER A 401 -12.76 62.66 3.42
N TYR A 402 -12.57 61.35 3.26
CA TYR A 402 -12.06 60.50 4.33
C TYR A 402 -10.67 60.91 4.81
N THR A 403 -9.74 61.23 3.90
CA THR A 403 -8.38 61.64 4.27
C THR A 403 -8.32 62.99 4.96
N GLN A 404 -9.17 63.95 4.56
CA GLN A 404 -9.27 65.26 5.23
C GLN A 404 -9.83 65.13 6.65
N ASP A 405 -10.90 64.35 6.82
CA ASP A 405 -11.48 64.08 8.13
C ASP A 405 -10.51 63.30 9.03
N TRP A 406 -9.72 62.40 8.45
CA TRP A 406 -8.71 61.64 9.17
C TRP A 406 -7.51 62.51 9.57
N GLU A 407 -7.02 63.39 8.69
CA GLU A 407 -5.96 64.38 8.99
C GLU A 407 -6.42 65.41 10.03
N ALA A 408 -7.69 65.82 10.04
CA ALA A 408 -8.21 66.71 11.08
C ALA A 408 -8.23 66.05 12.49
N ARG A 409 -8.28 64.72 12.54
CA ARG A 409 -8.39 63.93 13.78
C ARG A 409 -7.07 63.31 14.23
N THR A 410 -6.05 63.34 13.36
CA THR A 410 -4.75 62.73 13.63
C THR A 410 -3.68 63.77 13.36
N ASP A 411 -2.64 63.84 14.20
CA ASP A 411 -1.55 64.80 14.03
C ASP A 411 -0.58 64.40 12.88
N ILE A 412 -1.10 63.69 11.86
CA ILE A 412 -0.36 63.03 10.78
C ILE A 412 -0.84 63.60 9.44
N LYS A 413 0.08 64.22 8.69
CA LYS A 413 -0.26 64.82 7.40
C LYS A 413 -0.47 63.78 6.31
N VAL A 414 -1.57 63.90 5.55
CA VAL A 414 -1.89 62.98 4.44
C VAL A 414 -1.66 63.66 3.09
N ARG A 415 -0.78 63.10 2.26
CA ARG A 415 -0.64 63.53 0.86
C ARG A 415 -1.37 62.55 -0.07
N LEU A 416 -2.48 62.99 -0.62
CA LEU A 416 -3.29 62.22 -1.57
C LEU A 416 -2.93 62.58 -3.02
N ASP A 417 -2.54 61.58 -3.83
CA ASP A 417 -2.22 61.73 -5.26
C ASP A 417 -3.15 60.82 -6.08
N LEU A 418 -4.22 61.40 -6.63
CA LEU A 418 -5.23 60.71 -7.44
C LEU A 418 -5.03 61.01 -8.92
N SER A 419 -5.07 59.98 -9.78
CA SER A 419 -5.08 60.21 -11.23
C SER A 419 -6.40 60.82 -11.69
N PRO A 420 -6.39 61.86 -12.55
CA PRO A 420 -7.60 62.58 -12.98
C PRO A 420 -8.58 61.75 -13.82
N ASN A 421 -8.12 60.63 -14.42
CA ASN A 421 -8.93 59.74 -15.27
C ASN A 421 -9.32 58.42 -14.58
N LEU A 422 -9.62 58.44 -13.28
CA LEU A 422 -9.95 57.21 -12.56
C LEU A 422 -11.28 56.56 -12.97
N GLY A 423 -12.18 57.32 -13.60
CA GLY A 423 -13.51 56.86 -14.02
C GLY A 423 -14.40 56.41 -12.86
N ARG A 424 -15.60 55.89 -13.18
CA ARG A 424 -16.42 55.11 -12.23
C ARG A 424 -16.01 53.64 -12.34
N LEU A 425 -15.63 53.03 -11.23
CA LEU A 425 -15.31 51.61 -11.15
C LEU A 425 -16.58 50.85 -10.72
N PRO A 426 -16.64 49.53 -10.91
CA PRO A 426 -17.71 48.73 -10.31
C PRO A 426 -17.76 48.98 -8.79
N GLU A 427 -18.97 49.12 -8.22
CA GLU A 427 -19.20 49.44 -6.80
C GLU A 427 -18.35 48.55 -5.86
N THR A 428 -18.23 47.26 -6.18
CA THR A 428 -17.44 46.28 -5.44
C THR A 428 -15.94 46.59 -5.44
N LEU A 429 -15.41 47.13 -6.54
CA LEU A 429 -14.01 47.52 -6.68
C LEU A 429 -13.74 48.84 -5.95
N GLU A 430 -14.65 49.83 -6.07
CA GLU A 430 -14.55 51.11 -5.36
C GLU A 430 -14.51 50.90 -3.85
N LEU A 431 -15.46 50.12 -3.33
CA LEU A 431 -15.52 49.79 -1.91
C LEU A 431 -14.26 49.04 -1.46
N SER A 432 -13.77 48.07 -2.24
CA SER A 432 -12.58 47.31 -1.87
C SER A 432 -11.32 48.18 -1.83
N ILE A 433 -11.14 49.07 -2.81
CA ILE A 433 -10.01 50.02 -2.83
C ILE A 433 -10.12 50.98 -1.64
N PHE A 434 -11.31 51.53 -1.37
CA PHE A 434 -11.54 52.40 -0.23
C PHE A 434 -11.18 51.71 1.09
N ARG A 435 -11.59 50.45 1.28
CA ARG A 435 -11.26 49.67 2.48
C ARG A 435 -9.78 49.36 2.63
N ILE A 436 -9.09 49.08 1.52
CA ILE A 436 -7.63 48.87 1.54
C ILE A 436 -6.94 50.13 2.05
N VAL A 437 -7.36 51.31 1.57
CA VAL A 437 -6.82 52.59 2.04
C VAL A 437 -7.20 52.89 3.50
N GLN A 438 -8.46 52.62 3.89
CA GLN A 438 -8.94 52.80 5.26
C GLN A 438 -8.14 51.96 6.26
N GLU A 439 -7.96 50.67 5.95
CA GLU A 439 -7.20 49.72 6.77
C GLU A 439 -5.71 50.07 6.80
N GLY A 440 -5.16 50.51 5.66
CA GLY A 440 -3.78 50.99 5.58
C GLY A 440 -3.54 52.21 6.48
N LEU A 441 -4.42 53.21 6.46
CA LEU A 441 -4.32 54.41 7.29
C LEU A 441 -4.51 54.08 8.78
N SER A 442 -5.45 53.16 9.09
CA SER A 442 -5.63 52.63 10.45
C SER A 442 -4.36 51.97 10.99
N ASN A 443 -3.66 51.18 10.16
CA ASN A 443 -2.39 50.56 10.52
C ASN A 443 -1.29 51.60 10.76
N VAL A 444 -1.19 52.64 9.93
CA VAL A 444 -0.22 53.74 10.13
C VAL A 444 -0.43 54.41 11.49
N ARG A 445 -1.69 54.73 11.85
CA ARG A 445 -2.01 55.34 13.15
C ARG A 445 -1.65 54.42 14.33
N LYS A 446 -1.99 53.13 14.23
CA LYS A 446 -1.85 52.19 15.37
C LYS A 446 -0.43 51.69 15.57
N HIS A 447 0.37 51.61 14.50
CA HIS A 447 1.62 50.84 14.53
C HIS A 447 2.84 51.59 13.98
N ALA A 448 2.69 52.57 13.09
CA ALA A 448 3.84 53.17 12.40
C ALA A 448 4.52 54.31 13.17
N HIS A 449 3.86 54.99 14.12
CA HIS A 449 4.41 56.22 14.76
C HIS A 449 4.87 57.28 13.73
N ALA A 450 4.17 57.36 12.58
CA ALA A 450 4.51 58.23 11.48
C ALA A 450 4.03 59.67 11.70
N SER A 451 4.70 60.65 11.10
CA SER A 451 4.27 62.05 11.07
C SER A 451 3.68 62.47 9.71
N SER A 452 3.87 61.66 8.66
CA SER A 452 3.22 61.85 7.38
C SER A 452 3.02 60.53 6.63
N VAL A 453 1.95 60.47 5.83
CA VAL A 453 1.63 59.34 4.95
C VAL A 453 1.30 59.84 3.56
N LYS A 454 1.83 59.16 2.54
CA LYS A 454 1.51 59.40 1.13
C LYS A 454 0.64 58.25 0.62
N VAL A 455 -0.51 58.60 0.06
CA VAL A 455 -1.43 57.66 -0.59
C VAL A 455 -1.54 58.07 -2.06
N SER A 456 -1.25 57.14 -2.96
CA SER A 456 -1.39 57.37 -4.40
C SER A 456 -2.20 56.28 -5.06
N LEU A 457 -3.09 56.70 -5.97
CA LEU A 457 -3.94 55.81 -6.75
C LEU A 457 -3.75 56.12 -8.23
N LYS A 458 -3.11 55.20 -8.97
CA LYS A 458 -2.73 55.40 -10.36
C LYS A 458 -3.05 54.21 -11.24
N HIS A 459 -3.37 54.46 -12.50
CA HIS A 459 -3.40 53.41 -13.52
C HIS A 459 -1.95 53.11 -13.96
N THR A 460 -1.49 51.88 -13.74
CA THR A 460 -0.20 51.43 -14.29
C THR A 460 -0.37 50.92 -15.72
N SER A 461 -1.56 50.42 -16.05
CA SER A 461 -1.98 50.06 -17.41
C SER A 461 -3.49 50.25 -17.57
N PRO A 462 -4.05 50.19 -18.80
CA PRO A 462 -5.51 50.26 -19.03
C PRO A 462 -6.30 49.14 -18.32
N ARG A 463 -5.60 48.14 -17.78
CA ARG A 463 -6.17 46.96 -17.12
C ARG A 463 -5.74 46.80 -15.67
N MET A 464 -4.97 47.73 -15.10
CA MET A 464 -4.44 47.59 -13.74
C MET A 464 -4.43 48.93 -13.00
N VAL A 465 -5.00 48.93 -11.80
CA VAL A 465 -4.90 50.04 -10.85
C VAL A 465 -3.86 49.67 -9.80
N MET A 466 -2.95 50.60 -9.53
CA MET A 466 -1.95 50.51 -8.47
C MET A 466 -2.35 51.46 -7.34
N ILE A 467 -2.49 50.87 -6.15
CA ILE A 467 -2.57 51.60 -4.88
C ILE A 467 -1.17 51.56 -4.27
N SER A 468 -0.58 52.71 -3.97
CA SER A 468 0.67 52.78 -3.21
C SER A 468 0.46 53.64 -1.98
N MET A 469 0.79 53.08 -0.82
CA MET A 469 0.78 53.76 0.47
C MET A 469 2.18 53.72 1.07
N SER A 470 2.63 54.85 1.59
CA SER A 470 3.99 55.03 2.10
C SER A 470 3.93 55.91 3.33
N ASP A 471 4.42 55.42 4.46
CA ASP A 471 4.61 56.21 5.67
C ASP A 471 6.10 56.49 5.95
N ASN A 472 6.38 57.44 6.83
CA ASN A 472 7.73 57.81 7.28
C ASN A 472 8.04 57.34 8.72
N GLY A 473 7.30 56.34 9.21
CA GLY A 473 7.36 55.87 10.59
C GLY A 473 8.36 54.73 10.79
N GLN A 474 7.99 53.75 11.63
CA GLN A 474 8.74 52.53 11.88
C GLN A 474 8.30 51.42 10.93
N GLY A 475 9.27 50.78 10.25
CA GLY A 475 9.03 49.60 9.41
C GLY A 475 8.85 48.31 10.23
N LEU A 476 8.59 47.19 9.53
CA LEU A 476 8.39 45.87 10.17
C LEU A 476 9.74 45.21 10.52
N THR A 477 9.85 44.58 11.71
CA THR A 477 11.14 44.18 12.30
C THR A 477 11.85 42.96 11.68
N SER A 478 11.18 42.05 10.94
CA SER A 478 11.80 41.06 10.02
C SER A 478 10.79 40.00 9.55
N GLY A 479 10.82 39.65 8.26
CA GLY A 479 10.06 38.56 7.63
C GLY A 479 8.65 38.97 7.18
N PHE A 480 8.43 39.12 5.87
CA PHE A 480 7.12 39.44 5.27
C PHE A 480 6.19 38.21 5.17
N ASP A 481 6.26 37.28 6.12
CA ASP A 481 5.36 36.13 6.14
C ASP A 481 4.05 36.52 6.86
N LEU A 482 2.98 36.64 6.06
CA LEU A 482 1.64 37.05 6.48
C LEU A 482 1.08 36.19 7.62
N SER A 483 1.49 34.91 7.71
CA SER A 483 1.07 33.99 8.78
C SER A 483 1.67 34.38 10.14
N THR A 484 2.93 34.85 10.16
CA THR A 484 3.63 35.28 11.37
C THR A 484 3.23 36.69 11.82
N LEU A 485 2.80 37.55 10.88
CA LEU A 485 2.32 38.91 11.14
C LEU A 485 0.93 38.90 11.82
N ALA A 486 0.08 37.92 11.51
CA ALA A 486 -1.20 37.71 12.20
C ALA A 486 -1.01 37.34 13.68
N ALA A 487 -0.03 36.48 13.98
CA ALA A 487 0.31 36.10 15.36
C ALA A 487 0.87 37.27 16.20
N LYS A 488 1.42 38.31 15.55
CA LYS A 488 1.94 39.53 16.19
C LYS A 488 0.91 40.68 16.28
N GLY A 489 -0.36 40.41 15.96
CA GLY A 489 -1.44 41.38 16.11
C GLY A 489 -1.66 42.33 14.92
N HIS A 490 -0.97 42.12 13.78
CA HIS A 490 -1.15 42.92 12.56
C HIS A 490 -2.34 42.42 11.70
N TYR A 491 -3.51 42.25 12.31
CA TYR A 491 -4.72 41.73 11.65
C TYR A 491 -5.17 42.58 10.45
N GLY A 492 -4.86 43.88 10.43
CA GLY A 492 -5.20 44.77 9.32
C GLY A 492 -4.45 44.47 8.02
N LEU A 493 -3.20 44.02 8.09
CA LEU A 493 -2.42 43.65 6.89
C LEU A 493 -2.89 42.31 6.30
N LEU A 494 -3.33 41.38 7.15
CA LEU A 494 -3.98 40.14 6.73
C LEU A 494 -5.29 40.42 5.99
N GLY A 495 -6.14 41.31 6.54
CA GLY A 495 -7.40 41.69 5.90
C GLY A 495 -7.24 42.50 4.60
N ILE A 496 -6.10 43.16 4.39
CA ILE A 496 -5.73 43.75 3.09
C ILE A 496 -5.32 42.64 2.12
N SER A 497 -4.46 41.71 2.55
CA SER A 497 -3.99 40.60 1.71
C SER A 497 -5.14 39.70 1.22
N GLU A 498 -6.09 39.36 2.09
CA GLU A 498 -7.27 38.56 1.75
C GLU A 498 -8.13 39.27 0.69
N ARG A 499 -8.37 40.58 0.86
CA ARG A 499 -9.13 41.38 -0.11
C ARG A 499 -8.42 41.49 -1.46
N VAL A 500 -7.10 41.68 -1.47
CA VAL A 500 -6.32 41.75 -2.71
C VAL A 500 -6.34 40.42 -3.46
N ALA A 501 -6.21 39.29 -2.75
CA ALA A 501 -6.28 37.96 -3.35
C ALA A 501 -7.65 37.68 -4.00
N LEU A 502 -8.74 38.11 -3.36
CA LEU A 502 -10.11 37.93 -3.90
C LEU A 502 -10.39 38.77 -5.14
N LEU A 503 -9.70 39.90 -5.30
CA LEU A 503 -9.76 40.72 -6.52
C LEU A 503 -8.81 40.21 -7.62
N GLY A 504 -8.07 39.12 -7.38
CA GLY A 504 -7.06 38.62 -8.31
C GLY A 504 -5.84 39.54 -8.43
N GLY A 505 -5.60 40.36 -7.40
CA GLY A 505 -4.50 41.32 -7.34
C GLY A 505 -3.24 40.77 -6.67
N ARG A 506 -2.18 41.58 -6.64
CA ARG A 506 -0.92 41.28 -5.95
C ARG A 506 -0.59 42.35 -4.92
N LEU A 507 -0.20 41.92 -3.72
CA LEU A 507 0.26 42.78 -2.63
C LEU A 507 1.78 42.64 -2.50
N LYS A 508 2.47 43.77 -2.37
CA LYS A 508 3.89 43.85 -2.01
C LYS A 508 4.06 44.77 -0.80
N LEU A 509 4.86 44.32 0.15
CA LEU A 509 5.24 45.08 1.34
C LEU A 509 6.76 45.25 1.33
N GLN A 510 7.24 46.48 1.51
CA GLN A 510 8.67 46.79 1.53
C GLN A 510 8.95 47.82 2.62
N ASN A 511 9.99 47.61 3.42
CA ASN A 511 10.47 48.64 4.34
C ASN A 511 11.26 49.69 3.54
N GLN A 512 11.10 50.97 3.87
CA GLN A 512 11.83 52.04 3.20
C GLN A 512 13.23 52.24 3.82
N PRO A 513 14.23 52.61 3.01
CA PRO A 513 15.60 52.85 3.47
C PRO A 513 15.70 53.99 4.51
N ASP A 514 14.78 54.95 4.49
CA ASP A 514 14.76 56.10 5.41
C ASP A 514 13.86 55.88 6.66
N GLY A 515 13.30 54.67 6.83
CA GLY A 515 12.28 54.35 7.83
C GLY A 515 10.86 54.36 7.24
N GLY A 516 9.99 53.48 7.75
CA GLY A 516 8.57 53.37 7.35
C GLY A 516 8.25 52.16 6.46
N LEU A 517 6.96 51.96 6.18
CA LEU A 517 6.45 50.85 5.37
C LEU A 517 5.88 51.37 4.04
N ARG A 518 6.23 50.67 2.95
CA ARG A 518 5.58 50.83 1.64
C ARG A 518 4.68 49.64 1.37
N LEU A 519 3.42 49.93 1.13
CA LEU A 519 2.40 48.97 0.72
C LEU A 519 2.01 49.27 -0.73
N GLU A 520 2.20 48.30 -1.61
CA GLU A 520 1.84 48.37 -3.02
C GLU A 520 0.85 47.26 -3.37
N VAL A 521 -0.27 47.65 -3.96
CA VAL A 521 -1.36 46.75 -4.32
C VAL A 521 -1.71 46.97 -5.79
N GLU A 522 -1.53 45.92 -6.58
CA GLU A 522 -1.93 45.85 -7.98
C GLU A 522 -3.26 45.12 -8.10
N ILE A 523 -4.30 45.76 -8.63
CA ILE A 523 -5.63 45.17 -8.83
C ILE A 523 -6.03 45.25 -10.31
N PRO A 524 -6.59 44.17 -10.90
CA PRO A 524 -7.14 44.18 -12.25
C PRO A 524 -8.34 45.13 -12.41
N HIS A 525 -8.34 45.92 -13.47
CA HIS A 525 -9.42 46.84 -13.84
C HIS A 525 -10.20 46.30 -15.05
N PRO A 526 -11.55 46.16 -14.95
CA PRO A 526 -12.39 45.84 -16.11
C PRO A 526 -12.52 47.06 -17.05
N ARG A 527 -12.15 46.91 -18.33
CA ARG A 527 -12.03 47.93 -19.42
C ARG A 527 -12.67 49.32 -19.18
N VAL A 528 -11.89 50.38 -19.47
CA VAL A 528 -12.41 51.70 -19.86
C VAL A 528 -12.47 51.74 -21.40
N ASP A 529 -13.66 51.81 -22.00
CA ASP A 529 -13.80 52.11 -23.43
C ASP A 529 -13.49 53.60 -23.64
N MET A 530 -12.32 53.90 -24.21
CA MET A 530 -12.01 55.23 -24.71
C MET A 530 -12.50 55.34 -26.17
N THR A 531 -13.77 55.69 -26.37
CA THR A 531 -14.22 56.33 -27.61
C THR A 531 -13.99 57.84 -27.48
N MET A 532 -12.83 58.29 -27.96
CA MET A 532 -12.58 59.71 -28.24
C MET A 532 -13.50 60.16 -29.38
N LYS A 533 -14.32 61.18 -29.11
CA LYS A 533 -14.80 62.12 -30.12
C LYS A 533 -13.59 62.91 -30.63
N PHE A 534 -13.31 62.83 -31.93
CA PHE A 534 -12.76 63.93 -32.69
C PHE A 534 -13.89 64.43 -33.60
N ASP A 535 -14.47 65.58 -33.27
CA ASP A 535 -15.23 66.42 -34.19
C ASP A 535 -14.44 67.73 -34.31
N GLY A 536 -14.05 68.11 -35.53
CA GLY A 536 -13.37 69.38 -35.86
C GLY A 536 -12.05 69.19 -36.57
#